data_AF-A0A8S2V6T7-F1
#
_entry.id   AF-A0A8S2V6T7-F1
#
_cell.length_a   1.000
_cell.length_b   1.000
_cell.length_c   1.000
_cell.angle_alpha   90.00
_cell.angle_beta   90.00
_cell.angle_gamma   90.00
#
_symmetry.space_group_name_H-M   'P 1'
#
loop_
_entity.id
_entity.type
_entity.pdbx_description
1 polymer ?
#
loop_
_entity_poly.entity_id
_entity_poly.type
_entity_poly.pdbx_seq_one_letter_code
_entity_poly.pdbx_strand_id
1 'polypeptide(L)'
;MTCSYVLDYEQARQVFLFAMEKINSAKSYYVLDGFVTDHVELCQDTSQLYSKLVFFESNIDRKCKMYKRRIDLLSSLCKEISEEHYLYLVRQLLFELGECYSILLDLKLEQKEDLHTIKIVEKISHLIQSGISAFERFLTTMNDKKTNEKPETYADEYIRPVLLAHFYMGRFHSKSTQNRLEHIQQSLNQYKTIVDYVEKHPNALEHIEQEYTICKEMTNLLPLKLEKLRQAQ
;
A
#
# COMPACT_ATOMS: atom_id res chain seq x y z
N MET A 1 -5.61 4.38 -32.15
CA MET A 1 -6.40 3.61 -31.17
C MET A 1 -7.81 3.50 -31.69
N THR A 2 -8.41 2.31 -31.67
CA THR A 2 -9.84 2.17 -31.92
C THR A 2 -10.61 2.50 -30.64
N CYS A 3 -11.80 3.09 -30.74
CA CYS A 3 -12.68 3.36 -29.59
C CYS A 3 -13.41 2.10 -29.09
N SER A 4 -12.77 0.94 -29.20
CA SER A 4 -13.34 -0.35 -28.84
C SER A 4 -12.97 -0.73 -27.40
N TYR A 5 -13.82 -1.51 -26.73
CA TYR A 5 -13.49 -2.06 -25.42
C TYR A 5 -12.26 -2.97 -25.49
N VAL A 6 -11.40 -2.85 -24.48
CA VAL A 6 -10.24 -3.71 -24.27
C VAL A 6 -10.69 -4.98 -23.56
N LEU A 7 -10.55 -6.14 -24.22
CA LEU A 7 -11.09 -7.41 -23.73
C LEU A 7 -10.03 -8.41 -23.27
N ASP A 8 -8.78 -8.24 -23.71
CA ASP A 8 -7.70 -9.18 -23.43
C ASP A 8 -6.35 -8.46 -23.20
N TYR A 9 -5.36 -9.23 -22.80
CA TYR A 9 -4.02 -8.73 -22.49
C TYR A 9 -3.32 -8.09 -23.68
N GLU A 10 -3.45 -8.63 -24.89
CA GLU A 10 -2.73 -8.08 -26.05
C GLU A 10 -3.33 -6.75 -26.48
N GLN A 11 -4.66 -6.60 -26.44
CA GLN A 11 -5.33 -5.32 -26.63
C GLN A 11 -4.93 -4.32 -25.54
N ALA A 12 -4.93 -4.73 -24.27
CA ALA A 12 -4.54 -3.88 -23.15
C ALA A 12 -3.08 -3.42 -23.27
N ARG A 13 -2.21 -4.32 -23.72
CA ARG A 13 -0.79 -4.05 -23.96
C ARG A 13 -0.58 -3.04 -25.08
N GLN A 14 -1.37 -3.06 -26.15
CA GLN A 14 -1.28 -2.04 -27.20
C GLN A 14 -1.63 -0.64 -26.67
N VAL A 15 -2.70 -0.53 -25.88
CA VAL A 15 -3.09 0.73 -25.22
C VAL A 15 -2.02 1.16 -24.23
N PHE A 16 -1.48 0.22 -23.44
CA PHE A 16 -0.37 0.46 -22.52
C PHE A 16 0.84 1.06 -23.26
N LEU A 17 1.27 0.46 -24.36
CA LEU A 17 2.44 0.91 -25.11
C LEU A 17 2.24 2.31 -25.69
N PHE A 18 1.05 2.58 -26.24
CA PHE A 18 0.70 3.90 -26.73
C PHE A 18 0.72 4.96 -25.61
N ALA A 19 0.06 4.69 -24.49
CA ALA A 19 0.02 5.62 -23.36
C ALA A 19 1.42 5.84 -22.77
N MET A 20 2.21 4.78 -22.62
CA MET A 20 3.59 4.85 -22.13
C MET A 20 4.48 5.70 -23.05
N GLU A 21 4.32 5.58 -24.37
CA GLU A 21 5.01 6.45 -25.34
C GLU A 21 4.68 7.93 -25.08
N LYS A 22 3.39 8.27 -24.92
CA LYS A 22 2.96 9.66 -24.69
C LYS A 22 3.42 10.19 -23.34
N ILE A 23 3.34 9.39 -22.28
CA ILE A 23 3.85 9.75 -20.96
C ILE A 23 5.36 10.00 -21.02
N ASN A 24 6.12 9.15 -21.71
CA ASN A 24 7.57 9.34 -21.85
C ASN A 24 7.91 10.61 -22.65
N SER A 25 7.17 10.91 -23.72
CA SER A 25 7.32 12.19 -24.43
C SER A 25 7.01 13.38 -23.51
N ALA A 26 5.94 13.31 -22.72
CA ALA A 26 5.60 14.36 -21.76
C ALA A 26 6.69 14.55 -20.70
N LYS A 27 7.21 13.46 -20.11
CA LYS A 27 8.29 13.49 -19.09
C LYS A 27 9.60 14.08 -19.62
N SER A 28 9.83 14.06 -20.93
CA SER A 28 11.00 14.73 -21.53
C SER A 28 10.92 16.25 -21.47
N TYR A 29 9.71 16.81 -21.34
CA TYR A 29 9.44 18.23 -21.18
C TYR A 29 9.15 18.60 -19.72
N TYR A 30 8.20 17.91 -19.11
CA TYR A 30 7.83 18.05 -17.69
C TYR A 30 8.81 17.27 -16.82
N VAL A 31 10.05 17.74 -16.79
CA VAL A 31 11.08 17.21 -15.90
C VAL A 31 10.82 17.66 -14.46
N LEU A 32 11.34 16.91 -13.48
CA LEU A 32 11.07 17.20 -12.07
C LEU A 32 11.46 18.62 -11.66
N ASP A 33 12.60 19.11 -12.14
CA ASP A 33 13.04 20.48 -11.91
C ASP A 33 12.16 21.48 -12.67
N GLY A 34 11.50 22.38 -11.95
CA GLY A 34 10.57 23.37 -12.51
C GLY A 34 9.14 22.88 -12.77
N PHE A 35 8.88 21.56 -12.85
CA PHE A 35 7.54 20.99 -13.09
C PHE A 35 7.18 19.85 -12.12
N VAL A 36 7.45 20.04 -10.82
CA VAL A 36 7.31 18.97 -9.81
C VAL A 36 5.93 18.31 -9.85
N THR A 37 4.84 19.07 -9.80
CA THR A 37 3.48 18.52 -9.79
C THR A 37 3.18 17.71 -11.05
N ASP A 38 3.41 18.29 -12.24
CA ASP A 38 3.15 17.61 -13.52
C ASP A 38 4.02 16.34 -13.66
N HIS A 39 5.29 16.41 -13.26
CA HIS A 39 6.19 15.26 -13.31
C HIS A 39 5.73 14.11 -12.41
N VAL A 40 5.24 14.44 -11.21
CA VAL A 40 4.70 13.48 -10.26
C VAL A 40 3.43 12.83 -10.80
N GLU A 41 2.50 13.62 -11.34
CA GLU A 41 1.27 13.11 -11.96
C GLU A 41 1.59 12.14 -13.11
N LEU A 42 2.54 12.48 -13.99
CA LEU A 42 2.99 11.59 -15.07
C LEU A 42 3.62 10.29 -14.54
N CYS A 43 4.25 10.32 -13.37
CA CYS A 43 4.77 9.13 -12.71
C CYS A 43 3.64 8.28 -12.07
N GLN A 44 2.66 8.91 -11.44
CA GLN A 44 1.46 8.22 -10.95
C GLN A 44 0.67 7.60 -12.11
N ASP A 45 0.51 8.29 -13.23
CA ASP A 45 -0.09 7.75 -14.46
C ASP A 45 0.64 6.51 -14.96
N THR A 46 1.98 6.54 -14.93
CA THR A 46 2.80 5.36 -15.26
C THR A 46 2.49 4.19 -14.33
N SER A 47 2.41 4.46 -13.02
CA SER A 47 2.09 3.46 -12.00
C SER A 47 0.69 2.87 -12.18
N GLN A 48 -0.31 3.74 -12.40
CA GLN A 48 -1.69 3.36 -12.65
C GLN A 48 -1.83 2.55 -13.94
N LEU A 49 -1.12 2.90 -15.00
CA LEU A 49 -1.12 2.18 -16.26
C LEU A 49 -0.64 0.73 -16.09
N TYR A 50 0.41 0.50 -15.29
CA TYR A 50 0.80 -0.85 -14.88
C TYR A 50 -0.30 -1.55 -14.09
N SER A 51 -0.94 -0.86 -13.14
CA SER A 51 -2.05 -1.41 -12.36
C SER A 51 -3.21 -1.89 -13.23
N LYS A 52 -3.57 -1.12 -14.27
CA LYS A 52 -4.63 -1.49 -15.21
C LYS A 52 -4.21 -2.64 -16.13
N LEU A 53 -2.95 -2.69 -16.58
CA LEU A 53 -2.45 -3.79 -17.40
C LEU A 53 -2.45 -5.13 -16.63
N VAL A 54 -2.10 -5.10 -15.34
CA VAL A 54 -2.08 -6.29 -14.46
C VAL A 54 -3.42 -7.01 -14.43
N PHE A 55 -4.54 -6.28 -14.54
CA PHE A 55 -5.89 -6.87 -14.55
C PHE A 55 -6.07 -7.92 -15.66
N PHE A 56 -5.47 -7.69 -16.83
CA PHE A 56 -5.56 -8.59 -17.98
C PHE A 56 -4.48 -9.67 -17.99
N GLU A 57 -3.45 -9.54 -17.16
CA GLU A 57 -2.36 -10.52 -17.09
C GLU A 57 -2.81 -11.74 -16.28
N SER A 58 -2.47 -12.94 -16.73
CA SER A 58 -2.77 -14.19 -16.02
C SER A 58 -1.54 -14.76 -15.32
N ASN A 59 -0.35 -14.47 -15.83
CA ASN A 59 0.90 -14.98 -15.28
C ASN A 59 1.33 -14.18 -14.03
N ILE A 60 1.36 -14.85 -12.88
CA ILE A 60 1.70 -14.24 -11.58
C ILE A 60 3.12 -13.64 -11.56
N ASP A 61 4.09 -14.27 -12.22
CA ASP A 61 5.46 -13.73 -12.29
C ASP A 61 5.51 -12.39 -13.06
N ARG A 62 4.77 -12.28 -14.15
CA ARG A 62 4.61 -11.01 -14.88
C ARG A 62 3.88 -9.96 -14.03
N LYS A 63 2.83 -10.33 -13.30
CA LYS A 63 2.18 -9.43 -12.32
C LYS A 63 3.16 -8.91 -11.27
N CYS A 64 3.97 -9.80 -10.68
CA CYS A 64 5.00 -9.44 -9.71
C CYS A 64 5.99 -8.43 -10.30
N LYS A 65 6.46 -8.66 -11.53
CA LYS A 65 7.38 -7.76 -12.24
C LYS A 65 6.75 -6.39 -12.50
N MET A 66 5.47 -6.33 -12.86
CA MET A 66 4.75 -5.06 -13.05
C MET A 66 4.64 -4.28 -11.74
N TYR A 67 4.24 -4.91 -10.64
CA TYR A 67 4.21 -4.24 -9.33
C TYR A 67 5.59 -3.84 -8.83
N LYS A 68 6.64 -4.63 -9.11
CA LYS A 68 8.01 -4.24 -8.78
C LYS A 68 8.43 -2.96 -9.50
N ARG A 69 8.07 -2.79 -10.79
CA ARG A 69 8.32 -1.55 -11.53
C ARG A 69 7.57 -0.36 -10.94
N ARG A 70 6.32 -0.56 -10.48
CA ARG A 70 5.56 0.49 -9.76
C ARG A 70 6.26 0.90 -8.47
N ILE A 71 6.67 -0.07 -7.66
CA ILE A 71 7.40 0.18 -6.40
C ILE A 71 8.70 0.93 -6.66
N ASP A 72 9.47 0.54 -7.68
CA ASP A 72 10.74 1.20 -8.00
C ASP A 72 10.53 2.64 -8.42
N LEU A 73 9.52 2.91 -9.25
CA LEU A 73 9.14 4.26 -9.65
C LEU A 73 8.71 5.12 -8.46
N LEU A 74 7.73 4.65 -7.68
CA LEU A 74 7.16 5.39 -6.55
C LEU A 74 8.19 5.61 -5.44
N SER A 75 9.02 4.59 -5.14
CA SER A 75 10.03 4.69 -4.09
C SER A 75 11.18 5.63 -4.44
N SER A 76 11.56 5.75 -5.72
CA SER A 76 12.51 6.79 -6.17
C SER A 76 11.89 8.17 -5.99
N LEU A 77 10.66 8.33 -6.47
CA LEU A 77 9.96 9.61 -6.47
C LEU A 77 9.73 10.15 -5.05
N CYS A 78 9.37 9.29 -4.08
CA CYS A 78 9.26 9.65 -2.66
C CYS A 78 10.57 10.13 -2.01
N LYS A 79 11.73 9.93 -2.65
CA LYS A 79 13.03 10.41 -2.15
C LYS A 79 13.44 11.74 -2.78
N GLU A 80 12.90 12.05 -3.95
CA GLU A 80 13.28 13.22 -4.74
C GLU A 80 12.40 14.44 -4.43
N ILE A 81 11.18 14.22 -3.91
CA ILE A 81 10.24 15.29 -3.59
C ILE A 81 10.42 15.82 -2.17
N SER A 82 10.37 17.14 -2.02
CA SER A 82 10.35 17.80 -0.71
C SER A 82 9.00 17.60 -0.01
N GLU A 83 9.00 16.93 1.15
CA GLU A 83 7.82 16.76 1.99
C GLU A 83 7.27 18.10 2.51
N GLU A 84 8.12 19.12 2.67
CA GLU A 84 7.72 20.46 3.14
C GLU A 84 6.86 21.19 2.10
N HIS A 85 7.25 21.13 0.82
CA HIS A 85 6.61 21.89 -0.25
C HIS A 85 5.46 21.13 -0.92
N TYR A 86 5.53 19.80 -0.95
CA TYR A 86 4.60 18.94 -1.71
C TYR A 86 3.99 17.84 -0.83
N LEU A 87 3.67 18.17 0.42
CA LEU A 87 3.16 17.22 1.42
C LEU A 87 1.98 16.36 0.92
N TYR A 88 1.05 16.97 0.18
CA TYR A 88 -0.10 16.26 -0.40
C TYR A 88 0.35 15.16 -1.39
N LEU A 89 1.28 15.47 -2.30
CA LEU A 89 1.80 14.49 -3.26
C LEU A 89 2.56 13.38 -2.54
N VAL A 90 3.37 13.73 -1.54
CA VAL A 90 4.09 12.74 -0.72
C VAL A 90 3.12 11.78 -0.03
N ARG A 91 2.02 12.28 0.55
CA ARG A 91 0.97 11.45 1.16
C ARG A 91 0.38 10.46 0.16
N GLN A 92 0.02 10.93 -1.03
CA GLN A 92 -0.53 10.07 -2.08
C GLN A 92 0.47 8.99 -2.51
N LEU A 93 1.73 9.37 -2.75
CA LEU A 93 2.78 8.45 -3.20
C LEU A 93 3.11 7.40 -2.14
N LEU A 94 3.21 7.79 -0.86
CA LEU A 94 3.46 6.85 0.24
C LEU A 94 2.32 5.86 0.41
N PHE A 95 1.07 6.33 0.30
CA PHE A 95 -0.10 5.46 0.40
C PHE A 95 -0.14 4.46 -0.77
N GLU A 96 0.02 4.94 -2.01
CA GLU A 96 0.06 4.07 -3.20
C GLU A 96 1.22 3.07 -3.13
N LEU A 97 2.39 3.49 -2.64
CA LEU A 97 3.55 2.62 -2.44
C LEU A 97 3.26 1.48 -1.45
N GLY A 98 2.61 1.80 -0.33
CA GLY A 98 2.16 0.82 0.66
C GLY A 98 1.18 -0.20 0.07
N GLU A 99 0.21 0.24 -0.73
CA GLU A 99 -0.72 -0.64 -1.44
C GLU A 99 0.00 -1.54 -2.46
N CYS A 100 0.97 -1.00 -3.20
CA CYS A 100 1.77 -1.78 -4.13
C CYS A 100 2.55 -2.90 -3.42
N TYR A 101 3.13 -2.63 -2.25
CA TYR A 101 3.78 -3.67 -1.44
C TYR A 101 2.79 -4.72 -0.96
N SER A 102 1.58 -4.32 -0.56
CA SER A 102 0.54 -5.23 -0.07
C SER A 102 0.12 -6.21 -1.15
N ILE A 103 -0.10 -5.72 -2.38
CA ILE A 103 -0.49 -6.56 -3.52
C ILE A 103 0.69 -7.43 -3.98
N LEU A 104 1.92 -6.90 -4.04
CA LEU A 104 3.09 -7.71 -4.40
C LEU A 104 3.31 -8.85 -3.40
N LEU A 105 3.10 -8.60 -2.11
CA LEU A 105 3.16 -9.64 -1.08
C LEU A 105 2.10 -10.72 -1.33
N ASP A 106 0.86 -10.33 -1.62
CA ASP A 106 -0.22 -11.30 -1.93
C ASP A 106 0.11 -12.16 -3.15
N LEU A 107 0.60 -11.55 -4.24
CA LEU A 107 1.05 -12.27 -5.43
C LEU A 107 2.20 -13.24 -5.11
N LYS A 108 3.13 -12.84 -4.24
CA LYS A 108 4.27 -13.68 -3.85
C LYS A 108 3.86 -14.86 -2.98
N LEU A 109 2.85 -14.69 -2.12
CA LEU A 109 2.29 -15.78 -1.32
C LEU A 109 1.42 -16.72 -2.16
N GLU A 110 0.80 -16.23 -3.23
CA GLU A 110 0.03 -17.03 -4.19
C GLU A 110 0.92 -17.92 -5.07
N GLN A 111 2.16 -17.49 -5.35
CA GLN A 111 3.16 -18.36 -5.96
C GLN A 111 3.42 -19.54 -5.03
N LYS A 112 2.87 -20.72 -5.36
CA LYS A 112 3.08 -22.00 -4.65
C LYS A 112 4.51 -22.54 -4.76
N GLU A 113 5.50 -21.64 -4.83
CA GLU A 113 6.90 -21.98 -4.63
C GLU A 113 7.11 -22.43 -3.19
N ASP A 114 8.18 -23.19 -2.94
CA ASP A 114 8.48 -23.70 -1.61
C ASP A 114 8.82 -22.54 -0.66
N LEU A 115 7.78 -22.00 0.00
CA LEU A 115 7.81 -20.85 0.92
C LEU A 115 8.78 -21.04 2.10
N HIS A 116 9.37 -22.22 2.23
CA HIS A 116 10.30 -22.60 3.30
C HIS A 116 11.77 -22.31 2.96
N THR A 117 12.10 -21.89 1.73
CA THR A 117 13.47 -21.49 1.40
C THR A 117 13.81 -20.17 2.12
N ILE A 118 14.97 -20.11 2.79
CA ILE A 118 15.47 -18.92 3.52
C ILE A 118 15.36 -17.65 2.65
N LYS A 119 15.78 -17.72 1.39
CA LYS A 119 15.72 -16.60 0.42
C LYS A 119 14.29 -16.10 0.16
N ILE A 120 13.29 -16.97 0.20
CA ILE A 120 11.89 -16.58 -0.01
C ILE A 120 11.34 -15.94 1.27
N VAL A 121 11.66 -16.52 2.43
CA VAL A 121 11.29 -15.95 3.73
C VAL A 121 11.86 -14.54 3.90
N GLU A 122 13.15 -14.32 3.62
CA GLU A 122 13.78 -13.00 3.67
C GLU A 122 13.11 -11.98 2.75
N LYS A 123 12.74 -12.40 1.53
CA LYS A 123 12.01 -11.54 0.58
C LYS A 123 10.64 -11.16 1.11
N ILE A 124 9.90 -12.11 1.68
CA ILE A 124 8.58 -11.86 2.28
C ILE A 124 8.71 -10.88 3.45
N SER A 125 9.66 -11.11 4.35
CA SER A 125 9.92 -10.22 5.48
C SER A 125 10.31 -8.82 5.02
N HIS A 126 11.13 -8.70 3.98
CA HIS A 126 11.47 -7.40 3.38
C HIS A 126 10.23 -6.69 2.81
N LEU A 127 9.34 -7.40 2.09
CA LEU A 127 8.11 -6.80 1.57
C LEU A 127 7.18 -6.32 2.68
N ILE A 128 7.03 -7.11 3.75
CA ILE A 128 6.26 -6.76 4.94
C ILE A 128 6.83 -5.49 5.57
N GLN A 129 8.13 -5.46 5.84
CA GLN A 129 8.77 -4.30 6.49
C GLN A 129 8.72 -3.05 5.63
N SER A 130 8.92 -3.18 4.31
CA SER A 130 8.87 -2.04 3.38
C SER A 130 7.46 -1.46 3.27
N GLY A 131 6.44 -2.32 3.21
CA GLY A 131 5.04 -1.91 3.17
C GLY A 131 4.60 -1.22 4.46
N ILE A 132 4.98 -1.78 5.62
CA ILE A 132 4.77 -1.16 6.93
C ILE A 132 5.45 0.21 6.99
N SER A 133 6.72 0.29 6.61
CA SER A 133 7.48 1.54 6.64
C SER A 133 6.86 2.64 5.75
N ALA A 134 6.31 2.28 4.59
CA ALA A 134 5.60 3.23 3.74
C ALA A 134 4.35 3.81 4.44
N PHE A 135 3.54 2.97 5.08
CA PHE A 135 2.37 3.42 5.84
C PHE A 135 2.73 4.16 7.13
N GLU A 136 3.80 3.78 7.84
CA GLU A 136 4.30 4.51 9.01
C GLU A 136 4.78 5.92 8.64
N ARG A 137 5.51 6.05 7.54
CA ARG A 137 5.89 7.36 6.99
C ARG A 137 4.65 8.18 6.63
N PHE A 138 3.68 7.58 5.94
CA PHE A 138 2.42 8.24 5.62
C PHE A 138 1.70 8.75 6.88
N LEU A 139 1.55 7.92 7.91
CA LEU A 139 0.92 8.31 9.17
C LEU A 139 1.69 9.43 9.88
N THR A 140 3.02 9.41 9.83
CA THR A 140 3.86 10.49 10.40
C THR A 140 3.59 11.82 9.72
N THR A 141 3.29 11.84 8.41
CA THR A 141 2.92 13.08 7.72
C THR A 141 1.59 13.67 8.21
N MET A 142 0.78 12.92 8.95
CA MET A 142 -0.51 13.37 9.52
C MET A 142 -0.37 13.95 10.93
N ASN A 143 0.81 13.85 11.54
CA ASN A 143 1.05 14.39 12.87
C ASN A 143 0.92 15.92 12.88
N ASP A 144 0.59 16.47 14.06
CA ASP A 144 0.63 17.92 14.28
C ASP A 144 2.03 18.46 14.02
N LYS A 145 2.12 19.55 13.24
CA LYS A 145 3.41 20.11 12.81
C LYS A 145 4.24 20.67 13.97
N LYS A 146 3.62 21.04 15.09
CA LYS A 146 4.30 21.64 16.26
C LYS A 146 4.69 20.59 17.28
N THR A 147 3.77 19.67 17.62
CA THR A 147 4.01 18.67 18.67
C THR A 147 4.58 17.36 18.12
N ASN A 148 4.43 17.12 16.81
CA ASN A 148 4.70 15.83 16.16
C ASN A 148 3.89 14.67 16.77
N GLU A 149 2.75 14.97 17.40
CA GLU A 149 1.83 13.99 17.94
C GLU A 149 0.71 13.69 16.95
N LYS A 150 0.12 12.50 17.07
CA LYS A 150 -1.07 12.14 16.28
C LYS A 150 -2.24 13.04 16.69
N PRO A 151 -2.95 13.65 15.73
CA PRO A 151 -4.10 14.47 16.06
C PRO A 151 -5.25 13.60 16.60
N GLU A 152 -6.12 14.20 17.41
CA GLU A 152 -7.32 13.51 17.93
C GLU A 152 -8.28 13.15 16.80
N THR A 153 -8.43 14.05 15.81
CA THR A 153 -9.28 13.86 14.63
C THR A 153 -8.51 14.19 13.35
N TYR A 154 -8.94 13.61 12.23
CA TYR A 154 -8.38 13.88 10.91
C TYR A 154 -9.40 14.66 10.08
N ALA A 155 -8.93 15.42 9.10
CA ALA A 155 -9.82 15.99 8.09
C ALA A 155 -10.52 14.85 7.32
N ASP A 156 -11.75 15.09 6.89
CA ASP A 156 -12.65 14.10 6.28
C ASP A 156 -11.98 13.27 5.16
N GLU A 157 -11.30 13.97 4.24
CA GLU A 157 -10.55 13.38 3.13
C GLU A 157 -9.43 12.41 3.55
N TYR A 158 -8.94 12.52 4.78
CA TYR A 158 -7.86 11.68 5.34
C TYR A 158 -8.35 10.61 6.31
N ILE A 159 -9.61 10.62 6.76
CA ILE A 159 -10.13 9.60 7.68
C ILE A 159 -9.98 8.21 7.04
N ARG A 160 -10.49 8.01 5.82
CA ARG A 160 -10.37 6.71 5.12
C ARG A 160 -8.91 6.30 4.92
N PRO A 161 -8.03 7.11 4.30
CA PRO A 161 -6.62 6.77 4.14
C PRO A 161 -5.89 6.41 5.45
N VAL A 162 -6.10 7.18 6.52
CA VAL A 162 -5.44 6.91 7.81
C VAL A 162 -5.86 5.57 8.39
N LEU A 163 -7.17 5.28 8.41
CA LEU A 163 -7.68 4.03 8.94
C LEU A 163 -7.28 2.84 8.06
N LEU A 164 -7.25 3.01 6.74
CA LEU A 164 -6.74 1.99 5.82
C LEU A 164 -5.25 1.72 5.99
N ALA A 165 -4.43 2.73 6.28
CA ALA A 165 -3.01 2.52 6.56
C ALA A 165 -2.81 1.59 7.76
N HIS A 166 -3.55 1.81 8.85
CA HIS A 166 -3.59 0.88 9.99
C HIS A 166 -4.07 -0.52 9.60
N PHE A 167 -5.12 -0.61 8.77
CA PHE A 167 -5.66 -1.89 8.32
C PHE A 167 -4.63 -2.69 7.52
N TYR A 168 -3.94 -2.03 6.58
CA TYR A 168 -2.88 -2.66 5.79
C TYR A 168 -1.68 -3.07 6.64
N MET A 169 -1.23 -2.24 7.60
CA MET A 169 -0.19 -2.62 8.55
C MET A 169 -0.59 -3.87 9.37
N GLY A 170 -1.85 -3.94 9.82
CA GLY A 170 -2.41 -5.12 10.47
C GLY A 170 -2.35 -6.36 9.59
N ARG A 171 -2.70 -6.23 8.30
CA ARG A 171 -2.61 -7.31 7.31
C ARG A 171 -1.17 -7.75 7.05
N PHE A 172 -0.22 -6.82 6.92
CA PHE A 172 1.19 -7.14 6.75
C PHE A 172 1.72 -8.00 7.90
N HIS A 173 1.47 -7.59 9.14
CA HIS A 173 1.85 -8.37 10.30
C HIS A 173 1.18 -9.75 10.33
N SER A 174 -0.10 -9.85 9.97
CA SER A 174 -0.82 -11.13 9.96
C SER A 174 -0.23 -12.18 9.00
N LYS A 175 0.51 -11.74 7.99
CA LYS A 175 1.14 -12.58 6.96
C LYS A 175 2.58 -13.00 7.31
N SER A 176 3.15 -12.49 8.40
CA SER A 176 4.52 -12.87 8.81
C SER A 176 4.57 -14.29 9.36
N THR A 177 5.54 -15.07 8.90
CA THR A 177 5.81 -16.44 9.36
C THR A 177 6.90 -16.49 10.43
N GLN A 178 7.73 -15.45 10.51
CA GLN A 178 8.74 -15.25 11.54
C GLN A 178 8.12 -14.52 12.75
N ASN A 179 8.72 -14.60 13.94
CA ASN A 179 8.31 -13.87 15.15
C ASN A 179 6.79 -13.79 15.36
N ARG A 180 6.09 -14.93 15.17
CA ARG A 180 4.62 -14.95 15.01
C ARG A 180 3.87 -14.32 16.17
N LEU A 181 4.34 -14.50 17.40
CA LEU A 181 3.71 -13.94 18.60
C LEU A 181 3.73 -12.41 18.56
N GLU A 182 4.90 -11.82 18.27
CA GLU A 182 5.07 -10.37 18.13
C GLU A 182 4.20 -9.81 17.01
N HIS A 183 4.23 -10.43 15.83
CA HIS A 183 3.44 -9.95 14.71
C HIS A 183 1.93 -10.08 14.92
N ILE A 184 1.44 -11.13 15.57
CA ILE A 184 0.02 -11.22 15.92
C ILE A 184 -0.36 -10.12 16.92
N GLN A 185 0.50 -9.82 17.90
CA GLN A 185 0.29 -8.71 18.82
C GLN A 185 0.25 -7.36 18.09
N GLN A 186 1.16 -7.13 17.16
CA GLN A 186 1.16 -5.89 16.35
C GLN A 186 -0.08 -5.81 15.47
N SER A 187 -0.50 -6.90 14.83
CA SER A 187 -1.74 -6.96 14.03
C SER A 187 -2.97 -6.57 14.87
N LEU A 188 -3.07 -7.12 16.09
CA LEU A 188 -4.11 -6.76 17.05
C LEU A 188 -4.08 -5.27 17.41
N ASN A 189 -2.89 -4.71 17.69
CA ASN A 189 -2.75 -3.29 18.02
C ASN A 189 -3.24 -2.38 16.89
N GLN A 190 -2.94 -2.73 15.64
CA GLN A 190 -3.39 -1.97 14.46
C GLN A 190 -4.91 -2.01 14.31
N TYR A 191 -5.53 -3.19 14.41
CA TYR A 191 -6.99 -3.31 14.31
C TYR A 191 -7.71 -2.65 15.47
N LYS A 192 -7.16 -2.74 16.69
CA LYS A 192 -7.71 -2.05 17.85
C LYS A 192 -7.67 -0.53 17.68
N THR A 193 -6.61 0.02 17.08
CA THR A 193 -6.53 1.46 16.79
C THR A 193 -7.70 1.93 15.93
N ILE A 194 -8.12 1.13 14.94
CA ILE A 194 -9.27 1.43 14.08
C ILE A 194 -10.58 1.36 14.88
N VAL A 195 -10.76 0.29 15.66
CA VAL A 195 -11.98 0.10 16.47
C VAL A 195 -12.14 1.25 17.47
N ASP A 196 -11.09 1.54 18.24
CA ASP A 196 -11.06 2.61 19.24
C ASP A 196 -11.34 3.99 18.60
N TYR A 197 -10.84 4.23 17.37
CA TYR A 197 -11.09 5.48 16.66
C TYR A 197 -12.56 5.63 16.24
N VAL A 198 -13.16 4.59 15.64
CA VAL A 198 -14.56 4.62 15.20
C VAL A 198 -15.52 4.69 16.40
N GLU A 199 -15.20 4.02 17.51
CA GLU A 199 -16.02 4.12 18.73
C GLU A 199 -16.01 5.53 19.34
N LYS A 200 -14.89 6.25 19.24
CA LYS A 200 -14.79 7.66 19.66
C LYS A 200 -15.40 8.62 18.65
N HIS A 201 -15.35 8.29 17.36
CA HIS A 201 -15.83 9.13 16.26
C HIS A 201 -16.77 8.31 15.34
N PRO A 202 -18.04 8.11 15.73
CA PRO A 202 -18.95 7.22 15.01
C PRO A 202 -19.16 7.55 13.52
N ASN A 203 -19.05 8.83 13.14
CA ASN A 203 -19.15 9.26 11.74
C ASN A 203 -18.06 8.61 10.86
N ALA A 204 -16.91 8.27 11.43
CA ALA A 204 -15.82 7.62 10.69
C ALA A 204 -16.21 6.25 10.11
N LEU A 205 -17.27 5.62 10.63
CA LEU A 205 -17.75 4.31 10.15
C LEU A 205 -18.17 4.36 8.68
N GLU A 206 -18.77 5.46 8.21
CA GLU A 206 -19.25 5.59 6.82
C GLU A 206 -18.10 5.48 5.80
N HIS A 207 -16.89 5.81 6.25
CA HIS A 207 -15.69 5.75 5.43
C HIS A 207 -15.04 4.38 5.38
N ILE A 208 -15.32 3.44 6.29
CA ILE A 208 -14.56 2.17 6.43
C ILE A 208 -15.41 0.98 6.93
N GLU A 209 -16.72 0.96 6.67
CA GLU A 209 -17.64 -0.04 7.23
C GLU A 209 -17.17 -1.50 7.07
N GLN A 210 -16.68 -1.84 5.88
CA GLN A 210 -16.19 -3.18 5.55
C GLN A 210 -14.95 -3.54 6.37
N GLU A 211 -13.95 -2.65 6.39
CA GLU A 211 -12.71 -2.86 7.11
C GLU A 211 -12.94 -2.84 8.64
N TYR A 212 -13.82 -1.97 9.14
CA TYR A 212 -14.20 -1.91 10.56
C TYR A 212 -14.80 -3.23 11.04
N THR A 213 -15.71 -3.82 10.26
CA THR A 213 -16.33 -5.11 10.59
C THR A 213 -15.26 -6.20 10.77
N ILE A 214 -14.32 -6.28 9.83
CA ILE A 214 -13.19 -7.21 9.91
C ILE A 214 -12.32 -6.92 11.14
N CYS A 215 -11.99 -5.65 11.40
CA CYS A 215 -11.18 -5.27 12.55
C CYS A 215 -11.83 -5.66 13.88
N LYS A 216 -13.14 -5.44 14.02
CA LYS A 216 -13.90 -5.79 15.23
C LYS A 216 -13.91 -7.29 15.49
N GLU A 217 -14.09 -8.10 14.45
CA GLU A 217 -13.97 -9.55 14.56
C GLU A 217 -12.54 -9.96 14.96
N MET A 218 -11.53 -9.40 14.30
CA MET A 218 -10.13 -9.70 14.58
C MET A 218 -9.70 -9.31 16.00
N THR A 219 -10.23 -8.22 16.56
CA THR A 219 -9.96 -7.83 17.95
C THR A 219 -10.47 -8.84 18.97
N ASN A 220 -11.49 -9.64 18.62
CA ASN A 220 -11.98 -10.74 19.47
C ASN A 220 -11.20 -12.05 19.24
N LEU A 221 -10.77 -12.32 18.01
CA LEU A 221 -10.14 -13.59 17.63
C LEU A 221 -8.63 -13.64 17.94
N LEU A 222 -7.89 -12.55 17.69
CA LEU A 222 -6.43 -12.55 17.83
C LEU A 222 -5.94 -12.74 19.28
N PRO A 223 -6.59 -12.21 20.33
CA PRO A 223 -6.21 -12.50 21.73
C PRO A 223 -6.23 -14.00 22.04
N LEU A 224 -7.27 -14.71 21.62
CA LEU A 224 -7.38 -16.17 21.82
C LEU A 224 -6.26 -16.93 21.09
N LYS A 225 -5.88 -16.44 19.90
CA LYS A 225 -4.75 -17.01 19.14
C LYS A 225 -3.41 -16.76 19.83
N LEU A 226 -3.21 -15.60 20.44
CA LEU A 226 -2.00 -15.28 21.21
C LEU A 226 -1.86 -16.16 22.44
N GLU A 227 -2.94 -16.37 23.20
CA GLU A 227 -2.93 -17.26 24.36
C GLU A 227 -2.55 -18.68 23.99
N LYS A 228 -3.16 -19.22 22.93
CA LYS A 228 -2.82 -20.57 22.41
C LYS A 228 -1.36 -20.69 22.00
N LEU A 229 -0.79 -19.66 21.35
CA LEU A 229 0.61 -19.69 20.95
C LEU A 229 1.58 -19.57 22.13
N ARG A 230 1.23 -18.80 23.17
CA ARG A 230 2.01 -18.71 24.41
C ARG A 230 2.03 -20.03 25.19
N GLN A 231 0.93 -20.78 25.15
CA GLN A 231 0.82 -22.08 25.82
C GLN A 231 1.53 -23.22 25.06
N ALA A 232 1.82 -23.03 23.78
CA ALA A 232 2.48 -24.01 22.92
C ALA A 232 4.02 -23.86 22.84
N GLN A 233 4.58 -22.88 23.55
CA GLN A 233 6.02 -22.67 23.75
C GLN A 233 6.46 -23.27 25.07
#